data_AF-A0A2T2WDT9-F1
#
_entry.id   AF-A0A2T2WDT9-F1
#
_cell.length_a   1.000
_cell.length_b   1.000
_cell.length_c   1.000
_cell.angle_alpha   90.00
_cell.angle_beta   90.00
_cell.angle_gamma   90.00
#
_symmetry.space_group_name_H-M   'P 1'
#
loop_
_entity.id
_entity.type
_entity.pdbx_description
1 polymer ?
#
loop_
_entity_poly.entity_id
_entity_poly.type
_entity_poly.pdbx_seq_one_letter_code
_entity_poly.pdbx_strand_id
1 'polypeptide(L)'
;DEFLIVLSDIHSYAELRHRLNRFKLTVLSPVQVPPLPSPFPLKGSLGLTLYPLDAGHAEPERLISHADEALYIAKRHKQERRPWWHIYSMPSSPAP
;
A
#
# COMPACT_ATOMS: atom_id res chain seq x y z
N ASP A 1 11.65 3.41 8.55
CA ASP A 1 10.20 3.30 8.84
C ASP A 1 9.45 2.61 7.69
N GLU A 2 10.13 1.77 6.90
CA GLU A 2 9.57 1.14 5.71
C GLU A 2 9.57 -0.37 5.88
N PHE A 3 8.49 -1.01 5.45
CA PHE A 3 8.26 -2.44 5.60
C PHE A 3 7.76 -3.00 4.28
N LEU A 4 8.24 -4.19 3.92
CA LEU A 4 7.73 -4.96 2.80
C LEU A 4 6.79 -6.06 3.31
N ILE A 5 5.63 -6.19 2.67
CA ILE A 5 4.63 -7.20 3.03
C ILE A 5 4.23 -7.95 1.77
N VAL A 6 4.29 -9.27 1.82
CA VAL A 6 3.78 -10.14 0.75
C VAL A 6 2.43 -10.69 1.18
N LEU A 7 1.39 -10.40 0.39
CA LEU A 7 0.05 -10.92 0.59
C LEU A 7 -0.21 -12.02 -0.43
N SER A 8 -0.32 -13.26 0.02
CA SER A 8 -0.71 -14.40 -0.82
C SER A 8 -2.22 -14.63 -0.80
N ASP A 9 -2.67 -15.47 -1.73
CA ASP A 9 -4.04 -16.01 -1.76
C ASP A 9 -5.10 -14.91 -1.83
N ILE A 10 -4.88 -13.96 -2.75
CA ILE A 10 -5.79 -12.87 -3.09
C ILE A 10 -6.44 -13.23 -4.43
N HIS A 11 -7.74 -13.49 -4.42
CA HIS A 11 -8.48 -13.96 -5.59
C HIS A 11 -9.29 -12.86 -6.28
N SER A 12 -9.43 -11.69 -5.65
CA SER A 12 -10.12 -10.54 -6.24
C SER A 12 -9.70 -9.20 -5.64
N TYR A 13 -9.95 -8.11 -6.38
CA TYR A 13 -9.79 -6.74 -5.87
C TYR A 13 -10.69 -6.44 -4.67
N ALA A 14 -11.89 -7.02 -4.62
CA ALA A 14 -12.81 -6.84 -3.49
C ALA A 14 -12.25 -7.45 -2.21
N GLU A 15 -11.70 -8.66 -2.32
CA GLU A 15 -11.00 -9.34 -1.21
C GLU A 15 -9.77 -8.55 -0.76
N LEU A 16 -8.93 -8.11 -1.71
CA LEU A 16 -7.77 -7.28 -1.41
C LEU A 16 -8.18 -6.04 -0.60
N ARG A 17 -9.17 -5.30 -1.08
CA ARG A 17 -9.67 -4.09 -0.41
C ARG A 17 -10.20 -4.40 1.00
N HIS A 18 -10.90 -5.52 1.18
CA HIS A 18 -11.37 -5.94 2.50
C HIS A 18 -10.21 -6.23 3.45
N ARG A 19 -9.21 -7.01 3.02
CA ARG A 19 -8.01 -7.33 3.81
C ARG A 19 -7.21 -6.07 4.14
N LEU A 20 -7.03 -5.15 3.19
CA LEU A 20 -6.34 -3.87 3.40
C LEU A 20 -7.07 -2.97 4.42
N ASN A 21 -8.41 -2.94 4.39
CA ASN A 21 -9.18 -2.20 5.39
C ASN A 21 -8.99 -2.76 6.79
N ARG A 22 -9.02 -4.09 6.95
CA ARG A 22 -8.72 -4.73 8.23
C ARG A 22 -7.29 -4.45 8.68
N PHE A 23 -6.32 -4.60 7.77
CA PHE A 23 -4.92 -4.32 8.04
C PHE A 23 -4.70 -2.88 8.52
N LYS A 24 -5.34 -1.91 7.88
CA LYS A 24 -5.33 -0.50 8.28
C LYS A 24 -5.73 -0.30 9.75
N LEU A 25 -6.85 -0.90 10.15
CA LEU A 25 -7.41 -0.73 11.49
C LEU A 25 -6.45 -1.25 12.56
N THR A 26 -5.68 -2.29 12.25
CA THR A 26 -4.68 -2.84 13.16
C THR A 26 -3.39 -2.03 13.15
N VAL A 27 -2.79 -1.76 11.98
CA VAL A 27 -1.45 -1.15 11.92
C VAL A 27 -1.42 0.35 12.16
N LEU A 28 -2.56 1.03 11.97
CA LEU A 28 -2.68 2.46 12.24
C LEU A 28 -3.46 2.76 13.52
N SER A 29 -3.70 1.74 14.36
CA SER A 29 -4.26 1.99 15.69
C SER A 29 -3.30 2.86 16.50
N PRO A 30 -3.78 3.86 17.25
CA PRO A 30 -2.93 4.64 18.14
C PRO A 30 -2.17 3.76 19.13
N VAL A 31 -0.91 4.08 19.39
CA VAL A 31 -0.03 3.28 20.27
C VAL A 31 0.24 4.03 21.55
N GLN A 32 0.16 3.35 22.69
CA GLN A 32 0.54 3.92 23.97
C GLN A 32 2.07 4.03 24.05
N VAL A 33 2.59 5.25 24.14
CA VAL A 33 4.03 5.51 24.23
C VAL A 33 4.29 6.27 25.53
N PRO A 34 4.79 5.62 26.59
CA PRO A 34 5.16 6.32 27.81
C PRO A 34 6.25 7.37 27.56
N PRO A 35 6.22 8.54 28.23
CA PRO A 35 5.27 8.94 29.27
C PRO A 35 4.04 9.69 28.71
N LEU A 36 3.73 9.61 27.40
CA LEU A 36 2.63 10.36 26.83
C LEU A 36 1.30 10.01 27.52
N PRO A 37 0.52 11.01 27.95
CA PRO A 37 -0.74 10.79 28.66
C PRO A 37 -1.84 10.25 27.74
N SER A 38 -1.68 10.37 26.42
CA SER A 38 -2.61 9.87 25.42
C SER A 38 -1.90 9.00 24.37
N PRO A 39 -2.61 8.03 23.75
CA PRO A 39 -2.06 7.23 22.67
C PRO A 39 -1.59 8.09 21.49
N PHE A 40 -0.41 7.79 20.97
CA PHE A 40 0.17 8.48 19.82
C PHE A 40 -0.51 8.00 18.53
N PRO A 41 -1.13 8.89 17.72
CA PRO A 41 -1.80 8.50 16.50
C PRO A 41 -0.80 8.10 15.42
N LEU A 42 -0.99 6.93 14.81
CA LEU A 42 -0.18 6.48 13.69
C LEU A 42 -0.80 6.90 12.35
N LYS A 43 0.05 7.26 11.39
CA LYS A 43 -0.31 7.51 9.99
C LYS A 43 0.62 6.70 9.11
N GLY A 44 0.10 6.14 8.03
CA GLY A 44 0.88 5.37 7.08
C GLY A 44 0.38 5.56 5.66
N SER A 45 1.24 5.20 4.72
CA SER A 45 0.91 5.03 3.31
C SER A 45 1.36 3.64 2.88
N LEU A 46 0.69 3.08 1.88
CA LEU A 46 1.01 1.76 1.35
C LEU A 46 1.04 1.81 -0.19
N GLY A 47 2.12 1.33 -0.78
CA GLY A 47 2.18 1.04 -2.21
C GLY A 47 1.97 -0.45 -2.44
N LEU A 48 1.24 -0.80 -3.49
CA LEU A 48 0.88 -2.17 -3.81
C LEU A 48 1.28 -2.47 -5.25
N THR A 49 1.75 -3.69 -5.48
CA THR A 49 1.96 -4.31 -6.78
C THR A 49 1.23 -5.65 -6.78
N LEU A 50 0.68 -6.05 -7.91
CA LEU A 50 -0.10 -7.27 -8.07
C LEU A 50 0.62 -8.22 -9.02
N TYR A 51 1.08 -9.34 -8.49
CA TYR A 51 1.53 -10.45 -9.31
C TYR A 51 0.33 -11.32 -9.73
N PRO A 52 0.24 -11.78 -11.00
CA PRO A 52 1.18 -11.56 -12.11
C PRO A 52 0.89 -10.29 -12.95
N LEU A 53 -0.13 -9.51 -12.61
CA LEU A 53 -0.67 -8.42 -13.43
C LEU A 53 0.33 -7.30 -13.74
N ASP A 54 1.18 -6.93 -12.77
CA ASP A 54 1.97 -5.71 -12.82
C ASP A 54 3.43 -5.93 -13.22
N ALA A 55 3.91 -7.17 -13.35
CA ALA A 55 5.33 -7.43 -13.63
C ALA A 55 5.61 -8.09 -14.99
N GLY A 56 4.63 -8.72 -15.65
CA GLY A 56 4.79 -9.45 -16.92
C GLY A 56 5.72 -10.68 -16.84
N HIS A 57 6.73 -10.64 -15.97
CA HIS A 57 7.70 -11.67 -15.62
C HIS A 57 7.92 -11.65 -14.10
N ALA A 58 8.25 -12.80 -13.52
CA ALA A 58 8.23 -13.06 -12.07
C ALA A 58 9.43 -12.48 -11.27
N GLU A 59 10.06 -11.40 -11.73
CA GLU A 59 11.22 -10.82 -11.06
C GLU A 59 10.79 -10.08 -9.78
N PRO A 60 11.21 -10.54 -8.59
CA PRO A 60 10.82 -9.92 -7.32
C PRO A 60 11.25 -8.46 -7.20
N GLU A 61 12.41 -8.10 -7.74
CA GLU A 61 12.95 -6.75 -7.70
C GLU A 61 12.04 -5.75 -8.42
N ARG A 62 11.45 -6.15 -9.55
CA ARG A 62 10.50 -5.31 -10.30
C ARG A 62 9.21 -5.10 -9.53
N LEU A 63 8.69 -6.14 -8.88
CA LEU A 63 7.52 -6.02 -8.01
C LEU A 63 7.78 -5.01 -6.90
N ILE A 64 8.93 -5.09 -6.23
CA ILE A 64 9.30 -4.16 -5.16
C ILE A 64 9.41 -2.72 -5.69
N SER A 65 10.06 -2.51 -6.84
CA SER A 65 10.17 -1.18 -7.47
C SER A 65 8.78 -0.58 -7.78
N HIS A 66 7.88 -1.37 -8.37
CA HIS A 66 6.52 -0.91 -8.67
C HIS A 66 5.71 -0.58 -7.40
N ALA A 67 5.89 -1.37 -6.33
CA ALA A 67 5.27 -1.07 -5.04
C ALA A 67 5.80 0.24 -4.45
N ASP A 68 7.10 0.53 -4.59
CA ASP A 68 7.67 1.79 -4.13
C ASP A 68 7.16 3.00 -4.93
N GLU A 69 7.07 2.88 -6.25
CA GLU A 69 6.46 3.92 -7.11
C GLU A 69 5.02 4.22 -6.69
N ALA A 70 4.23 3.18 -6.43
CA ALA A 70 2.87 3.33 -5.93
C ALA A 70 2.83 3.97 -4.52
N LEU A 71 3.77 3.62 -3.65
CA LEU A 71 3.90 4.21 -2.31
C LEU A 71 4.17 5.70 -2.40
N TYR A 72 5.04 6.13 -3.33
CA TYR A 72 5.31 7.55 -3.55
C TYR A 72 4.04 8.32 -3.91
N ILE A 73 3.21 7.78 -4.82
CA ILE A 73 1.91 8.37 -5.18
C ILE A 73 0.99 8.44 -3.95
N ALA A 74 0.89 7.35 -3.17
CA ALA A 74 0.10 7.33 -1.94
C ALA A 74 0.58 8.36 -0.90
N LYS A 75 1.90 8.59 -0.78
CA LYS A 75 2.48 9.61 0.11
C LYS A 75 2.10 11.02 -0.34
N ARG A 76 2.09 11.31 -1.66
CA ARG A 76 1.76 12.63 -2.21
C ARG A 76 0.30 13.04 -2.03
N HIS A 77 -0.62 12.09 -2.04
CA HIS A 77 -2.06 12.36 -1.92
C HIS A 77 -2.63 12.18 -0.50
N LYS A 78 -1.79 12.16 0.55
CA LYS A 78 -2.21 11.95 1.96
C LYS A 78 -3.27 12.93 2.47
N GLN A 79 -3.37 14.13 1.89
CA GLN A 79 -4.32 15.17 2.29
C GLN A 79 -5.64 15.15 1.51
N GLU A 80 -5.72 14.34 0.46
CA GLU A 80 -6.93 14.19 -0.35
C GLU A 80 -7.85 13.11 0.25
N ARG A 81 -9.14 13.09 -0.13
CA ARG A 81 -10.09 12.02 0.24
C ARG A 81 -9.78 10.68 -0.45
N ARG A 82 -8.51 10.39 -0.70
CA ARG A 82 -8.01 9.17 -1.32
C ARG A 82 -7.73 8.09 -0.27
N PRO A 83 -7.76 6.80 -0.66
CA PRO A 83 -7.30 5.73 0.21
C PRO A 83 -5.83 5.94 0.61
N TRP A 84 -5.46 5.44 1.79
CA TRP A 84 -4.08 5.42 2.30
C TRP A 84 -3.13 4.50 1.52
N TRP A 85 -3.66 3.79 0.52
CA TRP A 85 -2.93 2.91 -0.36
C TRP A 85 -3.10 3.29 -1.83
N HIS A 86 -2.14 2.92 -2.67
CA HIS A 86 -2.22 3.00 -4.12
C HIS A 86 -1.76 1.68 -4.73
N ILE A 87 -2.44 1.22 -5.78
CA ILE A 87 -2.02 0.06 -6.56
C ILE A 87 -1.29 0.59 -7.77
N TYR A 88 -0.13 0.00 -8.06
CA TYR A 88 0.62 0.29 -9.26
C TYR A 88 -0.26 0.12 -10.49
N SER A 89 -0.13 1.03 -11.43
CA SER A 89 -0.71 0.90 -12.75
C SER A 89 0.35 1.34 -13.73
N MET A 90 0.71 0.47 -14.67
CA MET A 90 1.55 0.88 -15.79
C MET A 90 0.91 2.13 -16.42
N PRO A 91 1.65 3.24 -16.64
CA PRO A 91 1.11 4.33 -17.41
C PRO A 91 0.68 3.76 -18.76
N SER A 92 -0.61 3.89 -19.09
CA SER A 92 -1.11 3.53 -20.42
C SER A 92 -0.23 4.29 -21.42
N SER A 93 0.48 3.56 -22.28
CA SER A 93 1.22 4.17 -23.39
C SER A 93 0.30 5.23 -24.02
N PRO A 94 0.75 6.48 -24.21
CA PRO A 94 -0.04 7.41 -25.00
C PRO A 94 -0.32 6.70 -26.33
N ALA A 95 -1.59 6.66 -26.70
CA ALA A 95 -1.99 6.14 -28.01
C ALA A 95 -1.14 6.84 -29.09
N PRO A 96 -0.69 6.11 -30.13
CA PRO A 96 0.17 6.67 -31.17
C PRO A 96 -0.44 7.90 -31.85
#